data_AF-A0A7Y5R152-F1
#
_entry.id   AF-A0A7Y5R152-F1
#
_cell.length_a   1.000
_cell.length_b   1.000
_cell.length_c   1.000
_cell.angle_alpha   90.00
_cell.angle_beta   90.00
_cell.angle_gamma   90.00
#
_symmetry.space_group_name_H-M   'P 1'
#
loop_
_entity.id
_entity.type
_entity.pdbx_description
1 polymer ?
#
loop_
_entity_poly.entity_id
_entity_poly.type
_entity_poly.pdbx_seq_one_letter_code
_entity_poly.pdbx_strand_id
1 'polypeptide(L)'
;MASDPTMASLIGYIATMLYNPNNVAAEGSPVTTRLELQVAAQIARMIGYGATRQWGHLCSGGTVANIEALWVARNLKYLPVALRWAAQELGVRDVDIVRPDGERARIGELGLWELLNIAPDAALDAYDAFQRALGDPPAAANAVAQNGISGLGYQAFGLRLAERFGDALPPGVVLVPSTAHYSFAKACRVLGMGESHLLRVPVDTHFRQDTDALREILEALAAQHRPVIACVSVMGTTEEGAVDRLDLIDGARMRAGRRDGLAFSLHADAAWGGYASAVVRGTDGERLSFERVSEGQPPGMLWPSESVYHAFSALPRADSVTIDPHKLGAVPYPAGAISFRDKRVRGMVSVDAPYLFHESDSDTAYIGRFILEGSKPGAAAASVWMAHKVLPLDATGYGRLIGEAARGALALHAALASADLAPFRLVLLPRPDVNIVCFAIGHPGLDTLEQSNELAERVYRAMRLGSGRPLRALDYLVTKTVLQPREYGHAADPVVEGLGFSHQDYLRAGGVAVVRCTVMDPFLAAHRGNTDHIAHFIETLSRVMRNEAAAMDRATVVS
;
A
#
# COMPACT_ATOMS: atom_id res chain seq x y z
N MET A 1 -5.63 9.85 -9.62
CA MET A 1 -6.62 9.26 -8.70
C MET A 1 -7.34 10.39 -7.98
N ALA A 2 -8.47 10.84 -8.52
CA ALA A 2 -9.26 11.94 -7.98
C ALA A 2 -10.74 11.64 -8.22
N SER A 3 -11.58 11.90 -7.22
CA SER A 3 -13.03 11.75 -7.31
C SER A 3 -13.72 12.95 -6.70
N ASP A 4 -15.03 13.04 -6.96
CA ASP A 4 -15.91 13.90 -6.18
C ASP A 4 -15.88 13.42 -4.71
N PRO A 5 -15.52 14.30 -3.75
CA PRO A 5 -15.52 13.92 -2.35
C PRO A 5 -16.94 13.74 -1.84
N THR A 6 -17.12 12.88 -0.83
CA THR A 6 -18.43 12.72 -0.21
C THR A 6 -18.87 14.05 0.44
N MET A 7 -20.13 14.44 0.29
CA MET A 7 -20.68 15.61 1.00
C MET A 7 -20.45 15.52 2.52
N ALA A 8 -20.56 14.31 3.07
CA ALA A 8 -20.29 14.02 4.47
C ALA A 8 -18.87 14.46 4.88
N SER A 9 -17.86 14.07 4.10
CA SER A 9 -16.47 14.45 4.35
C SER A 9 -16.24 15.95 4.24
N LEU A 10 -16.84 16.62 3.25
CA LEU A 10 -16.76 18.08 3.09
C LEU A 10 -17.36 18.80 4.29
N ILE A 11 -18.56 18.41 4.72
CA ILE A 11 -19.24 18.97 5.89
C ILE A 11 -18.39 18.78 7.15
N GLY A 12 -17.86 17.57 7.38
CA GLY A 12 -17.01 17.29 8.52
C GLY A 12 -15.75 18.16 8.56
N TYR A 13 -15.11 18.37 7.41
CA TYR A 13 -13.92 19.22 7.29
C TYR A 13 -14.27 20.70 7.51
N ILE A 14 -15.27 21.23 6.79
CA ILE A 14 -15.67 22.64 6.85
C ILE A 14 -16.16 23.04 8.24
N ALA A 15 -17.00 22.22 8.87
CA ALA A 15 -17.52 22.52 10.20
C ALA A 15 -16.38 22.57 11.25
N THR A 16 -15.36 21.73 11.09
CA THR A 16 -14.29 21.59 12.08
C THR A 16 -13.14 22.56 11.85
N MET A 17 -12.85 22.95 10.61
CA MET A 17 -11.74 23.87 10.31
C MET A 17 -11.89 25.23 11.00
N LEU A 18 -13.13 25.66 11.26
CA LEU A 18 -13.44 26.91 11.96
C LEU A 18 -12.90 26.95 13.39
N TYR A 19 -12.66 25.78 14.00
CA TYR A 19 -12.09 25.63 15.33
C TYR A 19 -10.57 25.41 15.32
N ASN A 20 -9.99 25.14 14.14
CA ASN A 20 -8.56 24.87 13.92
C ASN A 20 -7.89 23.95 14.97
N PRO A 21 -8.47 22.79 15.33
CA PRO A 21 -7.91 21.94 16.37
C PRO A 21 -6.62 21.24 15.91
N ASN A 22 -5.65 21.11 16.82
CA ASN A 22 -4.39 20.43 16.56
C ASN A 22 -4.35 19.06 17.24
N ASN A 23 -4.47 17.98 16.45
CA ASN A 23 -4.57 16.59 16.93
C ASN A 23 -3.25 16.00 17.45
N VAL A 24 -2.16 16.77 17.48
CA VAL A 24 -0.91 16.31 18.09
C VAL A 24 -1.06 16.06 19.59
N ALA A 25 -1.86 16.89 20.27
CA ALA A 25 -2.12 16.81 21.71
C ALA A 25 -3.62 17.02 22.00
N ALA A 26 -4.18 16.18 22.87
CA ALA A 26 -5.61 16.17 23.18
C ALA A 26 -6.09 17.46 23.85
N GLU A 27 -5.24 18.17 24.60
CA GLU A 27 -5.59 19.44 25.23
C GLU A 27 -6.03 20.51 24.20
N GLY A 28 -5.37 20.55 23.05
CA GLY A 28 -5.71 21.46 21.95
C GLY A 28 -6.77 20.93 20.98
N SER A 29 -7.30 19.72 21.23
CA SER A 29 -8.16 19.02 20.27
C SER A 29 -8.98 17.86 20.89
N PRO A 30 -9.61 18.01 22.07
CA PRO A 30 -10.11 16.86 22.84
C PRO A 30 -11.21 16.09 22.10
N VAL A 31 -12.00 16.79 21.28
CA VAL A 31 -13.03 16.19 20.42
C VAL A 31 -12.39 15.49 19.23
N THR A 32 -11.58 16.19 18.43
CA THR A 32 -11.04 15.65 17.17
C THR A 32 -9.96 14.60 17.36
N THR A 33 -9.24 14.61 18.49
CA THR A 33 -8.36 13.51 18.91
C THR A 33 -9.18 12.23 19.13
N ARG A 34 -10.33 12.31 19.81
CA ARG A 34 -11.24 11.17 19.97
C ARG A 34 -11.81 10.70 18.62
N LEU A 35 -12.16 11.63 17.73
CA LEU A 35 -12.64 11.27 16.38
C LEU A 35 -11.58 10.50 15.61
N GLU A 36 -10.31 10.92 15.70
CA GLU A 36 -9.21 10.24 15.05
C GLU A 36 -9.00 8.82 15.58
N LEU A 37 -9.01 8.64 16.90
CA LEU A 37 -8.91 7.29 17.50
C LEU A 37 -10.09 6.40 17.10
N GLN A 38 -11.30 6.96 16.94
CA GLN A 38 -12.44 6.24 16.40
C GLN A 38 -12.25 5.87 14.93
N VAL A 39 -11.70 6.78 14.11
CA VAL A 39 -11.35 6.50 12.71
C VAL A 39 -10.32 5.39 12.61
N ALA A 40 -9.26 5.44 13.41
CA ALA A 40 -8.25 4.39 13.47
C ALA A 40 -8.87 3.04 13.84
N ALA A 41 -9.74 2.99 14.85
CA ALA A 41 -10.46 1.77 15.24
C ALA A 41 -11.42 1.26 14.16
N GLN A 42 -12.10 2.16 13.44
CA GLN A 42 -12.96 1.79 12.30
C GLN A 42 -12.13 1.16 11.17
N ILE A 43 -11.01 1.77 10.81
CA ILE A 43 -10.10 1.25 9.78
C ILE A 43 -9.53 -0.11 10.21
N ALA A 44 -9.08 -0.24 11.46
CA ALA A 44 -8.58 -1.49 12.00
C ALA A 44 -9.65 -2.61 11.99
N ARG A 45 -10.92 -2.27 12.29
CA ARG A 45 -12.05 -3.22 12.19
C ARG A 45 -12.31 -3.64 10.73
N MET A 46 -12.24 -2.71 9.77
CA MET A 46 -12.34 -3.02 8.34
C MET A 46 -11.21 -3.96 7.89
N ILE A 47 -9.98 -3.69 8.31
CA ILE A 47 -8.83 -4.57 8.08
C ILE A 47 -9.08 -5.95 8.71
N GLY A 48 -9.74 -6.02 9.86
CA GLY A 48 -9.98 -7.22 10.65
C GLY A 48 -8.95 -7.44 11.77
N TYR A 49 -8.30 -6.37 12.23
CA TYR A 49 -7.44 -6.41 13.41
C TYR A 49 -8.25 -6.46 14.71
N GLY A 50 -7.68 -7.10 15.73
CA GLY A 50 -8.30 -7.22 17.05
C GLY A 50 -8.45 -5.88 17.76
N ALA A 51 -9.67 -5.55 18.21
CA ALA A 51 -10.02 -4.24 18.77
C ALA A 51 -9.17 -3.80 19.96
N THR A 52 -8.66 -4.75 20.76
CA THR A 52 -7.88 -4.47 21.98
C THR A 52 -6.37 -4.41 21.74
N ARG A 53 -5.91 -4.91 20.59
CA ARG A 53 -4.50 -5.07 20.25
C ARG A 53 -4.03 -4.11 19.15
N GLN A 54 -4.92 -3.64 18.28
CA GLN A 54 -4.57 -2.73 17.18
C GLN A 54 -4.17 -1.32 17.66
N TRP A 55 -3.43 -0.62 16.81
CA TRP A 55 -3.28 0.83 16.87
C TRP A 55 -3.25 1.43 15.46
N GLY A 56 -3.58 2.70 15.32
CA GLY A 56 -3.45 3.42 14.06
C GLY A 56 -3.76 4.89 14.26
N HIS A 57 -3.53 5.68 13.21
CA HIS A 57 -3.80 7.10 13.19
C HIS A 57 -3.87 7.62 11.75
N LEU A 58 -4.29 8.87 11.59
CA LEU A 58 -4.26 9.55 10.31
C LEU A 58 -2.88 10.15 10.04
N CYS A 59 -2.52 10.30 8.78
CA CYS A 59 -1.30 10.99 8.34
C CYS A 59 -1.63 11.94 7.17
N SER A 60 -0.68 12.78 6.76
CA SER A 60 -0.87 13.67 5.60
C SER A 60 -1.09 12.93 4.28
N GLY A 61 -0.64 11.67 4.19
CA GLY A 61 -0.92 10.78 3.07
C GLY A 61 -0.15 9.47 3.14
N GLY A 62 -0.44 8.55 2.21
CA GLY A 62 0.13 7.21 2.19
C GLY A 62 1.65 7.14 2.04
N THR A 63 2.29 8.20 1.52
CA THR A 63 3.76 8.27 1.52
C THR A 63 4.31 8.34 2.94
N VAL A 64 3.69 9.14 3.82
CA VAL A 64 4.09 9.22 5.23
C VAL A 64 3.76 7.91 5.95
N ALA A 65 2.59 7.33 5.71
CA ALA A 65 2.22 6.02 6.24
C ALA A 65 3.26 4.93 5.90
N ASN A 66 3.68 4.84 4.63
CA ASN A 66 4.70 3.86 4.20
C ASN A 66 6.07 4.12 4.85
N ILE A 67 6.46 5.39 5.04
CA ILE A 67 7.71 5.74 5.75
C ILE A 67 7.61 5.28 7.21
N GLU A 68 6.50 5.54 7.88
CA GLU A 68 6.29 5.14 9.27
C GLU A 68 6.24 3.62 9.42
N ALA A 69 5.58 2.91 8.50
CA ALA A 69 5.54 1.46 8.47
C ALA A 69 6.96 0.86 8.40
N LEU A 70 7.82 1.39 7.53
CA LEU A 70 9.21 0.94 7.43
C LEU A 70 10.08 1.41 8.61
N TRP A 71 9.78 2.56 9.21
CA TRP A 71 10.47 3.01 10.43
C TRP A 71 10.22 2.03 11.58
N VAL A 72 8.96 1.65 11.79
CA VAL A 72 8.57 0.64 12.78
C VAL A 72 9.19 -0.71 12.45
N ALA A 73 9.07 -1.20 11.20
CA ALA A 73 9.63 -2.49 10.80
C ALA A 73 11.16 -2.57 11.00
N ARG A 74 11.88 -1.48 10.67
CA ARG A 74 13.32 -1.38 10.92
C ARG A 74 13.63 -1.51 12.41
N ASN A 75 12.92 -0.78 13.27
CA ASN A 75 13.21 -0.79 14.70
C ASN A 75 12.87 -2.15 15.32
N LEU A 76 11.78 -2.79 14.88
CA LEU A 76 11.40 -4.15 15.28
C LEU A 76 12.42 -5.20 14.84
N LYS A 77 12.96 -5.10 13.61
CA LYS A 77 13.99 -6.02 13.11
C LYS A 77 15.19 -6.10 14.05
N TYR A 78 15.60 -4.97 14.60
CA TYR A 78 16.79 -4.88 15.46
C TYR A 78 16.47 -4.93 16.95
N LEU A 79 15.20 -5.03 17.33
CA LEU A 79 14.76 -5.09 18.72
C LEU A 79 15.36 -6.27 19.49
N PRO A 80 15.38 -7.52 18.99
CA PRO A 80 15.95 -8.64 19.74
C PRO A 80 17.43 -8.46 20.11
N VAL A 81 18.22 -7.83 19.22
CA VAL A 81 19.62 -7.49 19.48
C VAL A 81 19.70 -6.46 20.61
N ALA A 82 18.93 -5.39 20.53
CA ALA A 82 18.89 -4.35 21.56
C ALA A 82 18.43 -4.90 22.91
N LEU A 83 17.42 -5.78 22.92
CA LEU A 83 16.94 -6.49 24.10
C LEU A 83 18.03 -7.33 24.73
N ARG A 84 18.80 -8.08 23.93
CA ARG A 84 19.92 -8.88 24.45
C ARG A 84 20.95 -8.00 25.15
N TRP A 85 21.34 -6.89 24.54
CA TRP A 85 22.30 -5.97 25.15
C TRP A 85 21.76 -5.33 26.43
N ALA A 86 20.52 -4.83 26.40
CA ALA A 86 19.88 -4.25 27.58
C ALA A 86 19.74 -5.27 28.73
N ALA A 87 19.37 -6.51 28.41
CA ALA A 87 19.28 -7.59 29.39
C ALA A 87 20.63 -7.93 30.01
N GLN A 88 21.71 -7.96 29.21
CA GLN A 88 23.07 -8.16 29.70
C GLN A 88 23.53 -7.02 30.63
N GLU A 89 23.28 -5.76 30.23
CA GLU A 89 23.66 -4.57 31.02
C GLU A 89 22.94 -4.51 32.37
N LEU A 90 21.66 -4.90 32.40
CA LEU A 90 20.83 -4.88 33.60
C LEU A 90 20.83 -6.22 34.36
N GLY A 91 21.64 -7.19 33.95
CA GLY A 91 21.79 -8.47 34.63
C GLY A 91 20.58 -9.40 34.55
N VAL A 92 19.68 -9.20 33.59
CA VAL A 92 18.50 -10.06 33.35
C VAL A 92 18.90 -11.23 32.44
N ARG A 93 18.90 -12.45 32.99
CA ARG A 93 19.40 -13.64 32.27
C ARG A 93 18.31 -14.46 31.57
N ASP A 94 17.07 -14.39 32.05
CA ASP A 94 15.99 -15.31 31.67
C ASP A 94 14.91 -14.67 30.78
N VAL A 95 15.31 -14.02 29.68
CA VAL A 95 14.33 -13.52 28.70
C VAL A 95 14.03 -14.61 27.68
N ASP A 96 12.84 -15.21 27.81
CA ASP A 96 12.29 -16.17 26.84
C ASP A 96 11.99 -15.50 25.50
N ILE A 97 12.27 -16.22 24.41
CA ILE A 97 11.96 -15.79 23.06
C ILE A 97 11.56 -17.01 22.20
N VAL A 98 10.65 -16.78 21.25
CA VAL A 98 10.16 -17.83 20.34
C VAL A 98 10.80 -17.63 18.97
N ARG A 99 11.44 -18.68 18.46
CA ARG A 99 12.06 -18.72 17.13
C ARG A 99 11.00 -18.92 16.03
N PRO A 100 11.33 -18.65 14.75
CA PRO A 100 10.39 -18.80 13.64
C PRO A 100 9.85 -20.23 13.41
N ASP A 101 10.58 -21.25 13.85
CA ASP A 101 10.17 -22.65 13.86
C ASP A 101 9.13 -22.98 14.96
N GLY A 102 8.92 -22.05 15.90
CA GLY A 102 8.03 -22.19 17.05
C GLY A 102 8.72 -22.68 18.32
N GLU A 103 10.02 -22.98 18.28
CA GLU A 103 10.77 -23.43 19.44
C GLU A 103 11.11 -22.26 20.39
N ARG A 104 11.14 -22.55 21.69
CA ARG A 104 11.52 -21.57 22.73
C ARG A 104 13.02 -21.60 22.94
N ALA A 105 13.61 -20.43 23.13
CA ALA A 105 15.02 -20.25 23.45
C ALA A 105 15.20 -19.11 24.46
N ARG A 106 16.42 -18.94 24.98
CA ARG A 106 16.80 -17.75 25.75
C ARG A 106 17.51 -16.75 24.85
N ILE A 107 17.17 -15.47 24.98
CA ILE A 107 17.73 -14.42 24.10
C ILE A 107 19.27 -14.34 24.19
N GLY A 108 19.85 -14.71 25.34
CA GLY A 108 21.29 -14.70 25.57
C GLY A 108 22.06 -15.81 24.81
N GLU A 109 21.37 -16.86 24.38
CA GLU A 109 21.95 -18.03 23.70
C GLU A 109 21.97 -17.88 22.17
N LEU A 110 21.12 -17.01 21.63
CA LEU A 110 20.93 -16.86 20.19
C LEU A 110 22.13 -16.20 19.50
N GLY A 111 22.48 -16.66 18.31
CA GLY A 111 23.42 -15.98 17.42
C GLY A 111 22.84 -14.70 16.80
N LEU A 112 23.67 -13.92 16.10
CA LEU A 112 23.21 -12.69 15.42
C LEU A 112 22.11 -12.99 14.39
N TRP A 113 22.31 -14.02 13.57
CA TRP A 113 21.33 -14.41 12.55
C TRP A 113 19.96 -14.75 13.15
N GLU A 114 19.93 -15.52 14.24
CA GLU A 114 18.69 -15.88 14.94
C GLU A 114 18.00 -14.65 15.53
N LEU A 115 18.76 -13.73 16.15
CA LEU A 115 18.22 -12.48 16.70
C LEU A 115 17.62 -11.58 15.63
N LEU A 116 18.26 -11.50 14.46
CA LEU A 116 17.76 -10.71 13.32
C LEU A 116 16.56 -11.37 12.61
N ASN A 117 16.19 -12.59 13.00
CA ASN A 117 15.09 -13.32 12.41
C ASN A 117 14.08 -13.81 13.45
N ILE A 118 13.84 -13.01 14.49
CA ILE A 118 12.66 -13.20 15.34
C ILE A 118 11.45 -12.52 14.69
N ALA A 119 10.31 -13.21 14.72
CA ALA A 119 9.05 -12.66 14.22
C ALA A 119 8.64 -11.42 15.03
N PRO A 120 8.00 -10.40 14.41
CA PRO A 120 7.63 -9.16 15.11
C PRO A 120 6.87 -9.38 16.43
N ASP A 121 5.87 -10.27 16.43
CA ASP A 121 5.08 -10.57 17.63
C ASP A 121 5.93 -11.20 18.73
N ALA A 122 6.82 -12.13 18.38
CA ALA A 122 7.72 -12.79 19.32
C ALA A 122 8.77 -11.83 19.89
N ALA A 123 9.24 -10.85 19.11
CA ALA A 123 10.15 -9.81 19.58
C ALA A 123 9.46 -8.88 20.60
N LEU A 124 8.21 -8.51 20.35
CA LEU A 124 7.41 -7.73 21.30
C LEU A 124 7.06 -8.53 22.57
N ASP A 125 6.75 -9.82 22.43
CA ASP A 125 6.49 -10.70 23.58
C ASP A 125 7.74 -10.87 24.46
N ALA A 126 8.93 -10.98 23.84
CA ALA A 126 10.21 -11.00 24.55
C ALA A 126 10.50 -9.66 25.23
N TYR A 127 10.13 -8.52 24.63
CA TYR A 127 10.26 -7.22 25.28
C TYR A 127 9.37 -7.11 26.52
N ASP A 128 8.10 -7.52 26.44
CA ASP A 128 7.20 -7.56 27.60
C ASP A 128 7.73 -8.52 28.68
N ALA A 129 8.32 -9.66 28.29
CA ALA A 129 8.94 -10.60 29.21
C ALA A 129 10.16 -9.99 29.92
N PHE A 130 11.00 -9.26 29.19
CA PHE A 130 12.13 -8.52 29.74
C PHE A 130 11.68 -7.46 30.76
N GLN A 131 10.66 -6.66 30.43
CA GLN A 131 10.09 -5.67 31.35
C GLN A 131 9.57 -6.32 32.64
N ARG A 132 8.85 -7.45 32.53
CA ARG A 132 8.36 -8.20 33.69
C ARG A 132 9.50 -8.77 34.53
N ALA A 133 10.54 -9.31 33.89
CA ALA A 133 11.68 -9.91 34.57
C ALA A 133 12.51 -8.86 35.32
N LEU A 134 12.64 -7.64 34.77
CA LEU A 134 13.33 -6.53 35.44
C LEU A 134 12.50 -5.94 36.60
N GLY A 135 11.17 -5.88 36.46
CA GLY A 135 10.28 -5.26 37.45
C GLY A 135 10.26 -3.73 37.43
N ASP A 136 11.00 -3.10 36.50
CA ASP A 136 11.09 -1.65 36.31
C ASP A 136 10.90 -1.30 34.82
N PRO A 137 9.64 -1.13 34.35
CA PRO A 137 9.36 -0.86 32.94
C PRO A 137 10.01 0.41 32.38
N PRO A 138 10.06 1.56 33.11
CA PRO A 138 10.82 2.73 32.67
C PRO A 138 12.31 2.47 32.45
N ALA A 139 12.97 1.77 33.39
CA ALA A 139 14.39 1.42 33.23
C ALA A 139 14.61 0.48 32.04
N ALA A 140 13.74 -0.52 31.86
CA ALA A 140 13.78 -1.42 30.70
C ALA A 140 13.63 -0.64 29.38
N ALA A 141 12.67 0.27 29.30
CA ALA A 141 12.44 1.07 28.10
C ALA A 141 13.62 1.98 27.77
N ASN A 142 14.19 2.64 28.77
CA ASN A 142 15.39 3.47 28.60
C ASN A 142 16.59 2.64 28.12
N ALA A 143 16.83 1.47 28.73
CA ALA A 143 17.92 0.59 28.33
C ALA A 143 17.76 0.10 26.89
N VAL A 144 16.55 -0.31 26.49
CA VAL A 144 16.28 -0.74 25.11
C VAL A 144 16.42 0.43 24.13
N ALA A 145 15.96 1.63 24.48
CA ALA A 145 16.12 2.81 23.63
C ALA A 145 17.59 3.17 23.41
N GLN A 146 18.42 3.15 24.46
CA GLN A 146 19.85 3.43 24.40
C GLN A 146 20.65 2.37 23.63
N ASN A 147 20.20 1.12 23.66
CA ASN A 147 20.81 0.01 22.93
C ASN A 147 20.23 -0.20 21.53
N GLY A 148 19.09 0.44 21.23
CA GLY A 148 18.35 0.26 20.00
C GLY A 148 18.94 1.04 18.82
N ILE A 149 18.57 0.63 17.61
CA ILE A 149 18.98 1.34 16.39
C ILE A 149 18.50 2.79 16.37
N SER A 150 17.38 3.11 17.01
CA SER A 150 16.88 4.48 17.13
C SER A 150 17.74 5.36 18.04
N GLY A 151 18.32 4.81 19.11
CA GLY A 151 19.20 5.54 20.02
C GLY A 151 20.64 5.65 19.49
N LEU A 152 21.15 4.57 18.89
CA LEU A 152 22.54 4.51 18.42
C LEU A 152 22.73 5.00 16.97
N GLY A 153 21.69 4.88 16.14
CA GLY A 153 21.81 5.04 14.68
C GLY A 153 22.58 3.88 14.02
N TYR A 154 22.52 3.80 12.69
CA TYR A 154 23.12 2.69 11.93
C TYR A 154 24.63 2.53 12.16
N GLN A 155 25.39 3.62 12.28
CA GLN A 155 26.84 3.58 12.41
C GLN A 155 27.27 2.98 13.74
N ALA A 156 26.80 3.53 14.88
CA ALA A 156 27.19 3.04 16.19
C ALA A 156 26.57 1.66 16.47
N PHE A 157 25.33 1.42 16.02
CA PHE A 157 24.70 0.10 16.15
C PHE A 157 25.48 -0.98 15.37
N GLY A 158 25.91 -0.68 14.15
CA GLY A 158 26.70 -1.59 13.32
C GLY A 158 28.09 -1.87 13.87
N LEU A 159 28.77 -0.85 14.41
CA LEU A 159 30.08 -1.04 15.07
C LEU A 159 29.95 -1.92 16.32
N ARG A 160 28.92 -1.68 17.14
CA ARG A 160 28.66 -2.49 18.33
C ARG A 160 28.28 -3.92 17.99
N LEU A 161 27.53 -4.14 16.91
CA LEU A 161 27.27 -5.48 16.36
C LEU A 161 28.58 -6.20 16.02
N ALA A 162 29.45 -5.56 15.24
CA ALA A 162 30.73 -6.13 14.85
C ALA A 162 31.62 -6.46 16.05
N GLU A 163 31.65 -5.59 17.05
CA GLU A 163 32.39 -5.84 18.29
C GLU A 163 31.83 -7.03 19.08
N ARG A 164 30.50 -7.12 19.23
CA ARG A 164 29.85 -8.10 20.12
C ARG A 164 29.65 -9.47 19.49
N PHE A 165 29.53 -9.54 18.17
CA PHE A 165 29.24 -10.78 17.44
C PHE A 165 30.37 -11.22 16.50
N GLY A 166 31.37 -10.35 16.24
CA GLY A 166 32.41 -10.62 15.25
C GLY A 166 31.96 -10.42 13.80
N ASP A 167 30.71 -10.00 13.58
CA ASP A 167 30.09 -9.83 12.26
C ASP A 167 29.65 -8.39 12.03
N ALA A 168 29.98 -7.83 10.86
CA ALA A 168 29.42 -6.56 10.43
C ALA A 168 27.89 -6.67 10.30
N LEU A 169 27.16 -5.57 10.53
CA LEU A 169 25.72 -5.50 10.32
C LEU A 169 25.38 -6.03 8.91
N PRO A 170 24.68 -7.16 8.77
CA PRO A 170 24.30 -7.66 7.47
C PRO A 170 23.39 -6.63 6.78
N PRO A 171 23.56 -6.37 5.47
CA PRO A 171 22.76 -5.37 4.77
C PRO A 171 21.31 -5.86 4.62
N GLY A 172 20.49 -5.57 5.64
CA GLY A 172 19.10 -5.98 5.68
C GLY A 172 18.27 -5.30 4.60
N VAL A 173 17.35 -6.04 3.98
CA VAL A 173 16.63 -5.59 2.78
C VAL A 173 15.15 -5.39 3.00
N VAL A 174 14.54 -4.51 2.22
CA VAL A 174 13.09 -4.38 2.08
C VAL A 174 12.70 -4.95 0.73
N LEU A 175 11.81 -5.95 0.73
CA LEU A 175 11.24 -6.54 -0.48
C LEU A 175 9.99 -5.77 -0.88
N VAL A 176 9.93 -5.32 -2.13
CA VAL A 176 8.75 -4.69 -2.73
C VAL A 176 8.49 -5.24 -4.12
N PRO A 177 7.25 -5.26 -4.62
CA PRO A 177 7.00 -5.52 -6.03
C PRO A 177 7.79 -4.55 -6.91
N SER A 178 8.22 -4.98 -8.09
CA SER A 178 8.99 -4.17 -9.02
C SER A 178 8.25 -2.91 -9.49
N THR A 179 6.92 -2.92 -9.39
CA THR A 179 5.99 -1.83 -9.70
C THR A 179 5.54 -1.03 -8.46
N ALA A 180 6.12 -1.30 -7.29
CA ALA A 180 5.75 -0.61 -6.06
C ALA A 180 5.96 0.91 -6.15
N HIS A 181 5.10 1.65 -5.46
CA HIS A 181 5.11 3.10 -5.46
C HIS A 181 6.46 3.65 -4.98
N TYR A 182 6.91 4.76 -5.59
CA TYR A 182 8.22 5.37 -5.32
C TYR A 182 8.44 5.78 -3.85
N SER A 183 7.38 5.85 -3.04
CA SER A 183 7.44 6.16 -1.61
C SER A 183 8.35 5.20 -0.84
N PHE A 184 8.49 3.94 -1.26
CA PHE A 184 9.39 2.99 -0.59
C PHE A 184 10.87 3.32 -0.82
N ALA A 185 11.26 3.72 -2.03
CA ALA A 185 12.61 4.22 -2.30
C ALA A 185 12.88 5.49 -1.48
N LYS A 186 11.89 6.39 -1.38
CA LYS A 186 11.97 7.58 -0.52
C LYS A 186 12.12 7.19 0.96
N ALA A 187 11.36 6.21 1.44
CA ALA A 187 11.41 5.73 2.82
C ALA A 187 12.79 5.15 3.15
N CYS A 188 13.35 4.28 2.31
CA CYS A 188 14.69 3.75 2.51
C CYS A 188 15.76 4.86 2.57
N ARG A 189 15.67 5.88 1.71
CA ARG A 189 16.57 7.03 1.72
C ARG A 189 16.43 7.88 2.99
N VAL A 190 15.20 8.22 3.38
CA VAL A 190 14.92 9.05 4.58
C VAL A 190 15.31 8.34 5.87
N LEU A 191 15.11 7.02 5.96
CA LEU A 191 15.43 6.23 7.15
C LEU A 191 16.91 5.85 7.28
N GLY A 192 17.77 6.33 6.37
CA GLY A 192 19.21 6.09 6.38
C GLY A 192 19.62 4.69 5.92
N MET A 193 18.71 3.91 5.33
CA MET A 193 19.02 2.59 4.75
C MET A 193 19.68 2.73 3.39
N GLY A 194 19.25 3.71 2.60
CA GLY A 194 19.67 3.84 1.20
C GLY A 194 18.88 2.91 0.28
N GLU A 195 18.79 3.30 -1.00
CA GLU A 195 17.96 2.59 -1.97
C GLU A 195 18.51 1.22 -2.37
N SER A 196 19.81 0.96 -2.20
CA SER A 196 20.42 -0.35 -2.43
C SER A 196 19.85 -1.46 -1.51
N HIS A 197 19.18 -1.08 -0.43
CA HIS A 197 18.49 -2.01 0.47
C HIS A 197 17.06 -2.33 0.01
N LEU A 198 16.54 -1.66 -1.02
CA LEU A 198 15.25 -1.94 -1.61
C LEU A 198 15.41 -2.95 -2.74
N LEU A 199 15.04 -4.19 -2.49
CA LEU A 199 15.05 -5.25 -3.50
C LEU A 199 13.67 -5.39 -4.13
N ARG A 200 13.65 -5.41 -5.47
CA ARG A 200 12.43 -5.52 -6.26
C ARG A 200 12.15 -6.99 -6.59
N VAL A 201 10.95 -7.44 -6.28
CA VAL A 201 10.41 -8.74 -6.66
C VAL A 201 9.65 -8.56 -7.99
N PRO A 202 9.92 -9.37 -9.02
CA PRO A 202 9.18 -9.30 -10.28
C PRO A 202 7.65 -9.38 -10.08
N VAL A 203 6.92 -8.87 -11.06
CA VAL A 203 5.46 -9.04 -11.14
C VAL A 203 5.10 -10.08 -12.20
N ASP A 204 3.98 -10.75 -12.02
CA ASP A 204 3.41 -11.69 -12.97
C ASP A 204 2.68 -10.95 -14.11
N THR A 205 2.13 -11.71 -15.06
CA THR A 205 1.35 -11.17 -16.20
C THR A 205 0.01 -10.55 -15.80
N HIS A 206 -0.38 -10.63 -14.52
CA HIS A 206 -1.50 -9.89 -13.92
C HIS A 206 -1.03 -8.61 -13.19
N PHE A 207 0.26 -8.29 -13.29
CA PHE A 207 0.94 -7.19 -12.61
C PHE A 207 0.86 -7.25 -11.08
N ARG A 208 0.67 -8.46 -10.55
CA ARG A 208 0.75 -8.77 -9.13
C ARG A 208 2.14 -9.26 -8.81
N GLN A 209 2.61 -9.07 -7.58
CA GLN A 209 3.89 -9.60 -7.13
C GLN A 209 3.97 -11.11 -7.39
N ASP A 210 5.00 -11.54 -8.10
CA ASP A 210 5.25 -12.94 -8.40
C ASP A 210 5.65 -13.68 -7.12
N THR A 211 4.77 -14.56 -6.67
CA THR A 211 4.98 -15.34 -5.44
C THR A 211 6.00 -16.46 -5.60
N ASP A 212 6.23 -16.94 -6.82
CA ASP A 212 7.26 -17.95 -7.08
C ASP A 212 8.63 -17.29 -7.02
N ALA A 213 8.81 -16.16 -7.71
CA ALA A 213 10.02 -15.35 -7.64
C ALA A 213 10.30 -14.86 -6.20
N LEU A 214 9.26 -14.47 -5.44
CA LEU A 214 9.41 -14.12 -4.03
C LEU A 214 10.04 -15.27 -3.22
N ARG A 215 9.56 -16.51 -3.39
CA ARG A 215 10.10 -17.67 -2.66
C ARG A 215 11.57 -17.91 -2.98
N GLU A 216 11.93 -17.83 -4.26
CA GLU A 216 13.33 -17.97 -4.71
C GLU A 216 14.23 -16.88 -4.11
N ILE A 217 13.76 -15.63 -4.09
CA ILE A 217 14.49 -14.51 -3.48
C ILE A 217 14.67 -14.73 -1.98
N LEU A 218 13.62 -15.17 -1.26
CA LEU A 218 13.69 -15.45 0.17
C LEU A 218 14.70 -16.58 0.48
N GLU A 219 14.69 -17.65 -0.31
CA GLU A 219 15.65 -18.76 -0.22
C GLU A 219 17.09 -18.27 -0.42
N ALA A 220 17.33 -17.46 -1.46
CA ALA A 220 18.64 -16.90 -1.74
C ALA A 220 19.12 -15.96 -0.62
N LEU A 221 18.24 -15.13 -0.06
CA LEU A 221 18.58 -14.22 1.03
C LEU A 221 18.92 -14.96 2.32
N ALA A 222 18.18 -16.01 2.65
CA ALA A 222 18.48 -16.86 3.80
C ALA A 222 19.85 -17.56 3.64
N ALA A 223 20.12 -18.13 2.47
CA ALA A 223 21.41 -18.76 2.17
C ALA A 223 22.60 -17.78 2.24
N GLN A 224 22.36 -16.50 1.95
CA GLN A 224 23.35 -15.42 2.03
C GLN A 224 23.45 -14.79 3.44
N HIS A 225 22.68 -15.27 4.43
CA HIS A 225 22.53 -14.63 5.73
C HIS A 225 22.20 -13.12 5.64
N ARG A 226 21.34 -12.76 4.68
CA ARG A 226 20.85 -11.39 4.50
C ARG A 226 19.44 -11.26 5.08
N PRO A 227 19.25 -10.51 6.18
CA PRO A 227 17.95 -10.42 6.83
C PRO A 227 16.97 -9.58 6.01
N VAL A 228 15.70 -9.96 6.04
CA VAL A 228 14.62 -9.17 5.45
C VAL A 228 14.02 -8.29 6.55
N ILE A 229 14.05 -6.96 6.39
CA ILE A 229 13.42 -6.01 7.30
C ILE A 229 11.90 -6.09 7.14
N ALA A 230 11.42 -5.94 5.92
CA ALA A 230 10.02 -6.04 5.59
C ALA A 230 9.80 -6.57 4.17
N CYS A 231 8.64 -7.21 3.97
CA CYS A 231 8.08 -7.49 2.66
C CYS A 231 6.79 -6.67 2.49
N VAL A 232 6.64 -6.01 1.36
CA VAL A 232 5.46 -5.22 1.03
C VAL A 232 4.59 -5.99 0.06
N SER A 233 3.29 -6.03 0.32
CA SER A 233 2.25 -6.46 -0.62
C SER A 233 1.43 -5.24 -1.02
N VAL A 234 1.28 -4.97 -2.31
CA VAL A 234 0.51 -3.83 -2.82
C VAL A 234 -0.94 -4.26 -3.08
N MET A 235 -1.88 -3.63 -2.36
CA MET A 235 -3.30 -3.94 -2.43
C MET A 235 -3.98 -2.88 -3.31
N GLY A 236 -3.77 -2.97 -4.62
CA GLY A 236 -4.20 -1.97 -5.60
C GLY A 236 -3.00 -1.14 -6.09
N THR A 237 -2.32 -1.61 -7.14
CA THR A 237 -1.18 -0.91 -7.75
C THR A 237 -1.60 0.46 -8.30
N THR A 238 -0.62 1.37 -8.38
CA THR A 238 -0.89 2.75 -8.81
C THR A 238 -1.34 2.82 -10.27
N GLU A 239 -0.83 1.93 -11.11
CA GLU A 239 -0.96 2.02 -12.55
C GLU A 239 -2.11 1.16 -13.10
N GLU A 240 -2.27 -0.08 -12.62
CA GLU A 240 -3.28 -1.05 -13.12
C GLU A 240 -4.34 -1.40 -12.08
N GLY A 241 -4.16 -0.97 -10.82
CA GLY A 241 -5.06 -1.35 -9.73
C GLY A 241 -5.01 -2.84 -9.40
N ALA A 242 -3.89 -3.52 -9.71
CA ALA A 242 -3.67 -4.93 -9.42
C ALA A 242 -3.58 -5.17 -7.91
N VAL A 243 -4.13 -6.29 -7.43
CA VAL A 243 -4.11 -6.66 -6.01
C VAL A 243 -3.21 -7.86 -5.81
N ASP A 244 -2.08 -7.65 -5.15
CA ASP A 244 -1.15 -8.72 -4.81
C ASP A 244 -1.81 -9.81 -3.99
N ARG A 245 -1.35 -11.05 -4.17
CA ARG A 245 -1.84 -12.23 -3.44
C ARG A 245 -1.26 -12.27 -2.03
N LEU A 246 -1.69 -11.35 -1.18
CA LEU A 246 -1.26 -11.25 0.22
C LEU A 246 -1.42 -12.57 0.98
N ASP A 247 -2.45 -13.34 0.65
CA ASP A 247 -2.69 -14.69 1.19
C ASP A 247 -1.57 -15.68 0.87
N LEU A 248 -0.99 -15.59 -0.34
CA LEU A 248 0.13 -16.41 -0.80
C LEU A 248 1.48 -15.86 -0.34
N ILE A 249 1.65 -14.52 -0.31
CA ILE A 249 2.85 -13.85 0.21
C ILE A 249 3.04 -14.17 1.69
N ASP A 250 1.97 -14.13 2.49
CA ASP A 250 1.99 -14.56 3.88
C ASP A 250 2.36 -16.06 4.00
N GLY A 251 1.82 -16.90 3.12
CA GLY A 251 2.21 -18.31 3.04
C GLY A 251 3.70 -18.50 2.77
N ALA A 252 4.29 -17.70 1.86
CA ALA A 252 5.72 -17.70 1.58
C ALA A 252 6.54 -17.23 2.80
N ARG A 253 6.10 -16.17 3.49
CA ARG A 253 6.71 -15.71 4.76
C ARG A 253 6.74 -16.81 5.81
N MET A 254 5.60 -17.47 6.06
CA MET A 254 5.50 -18.53 7.06
C MET A 254 6.37 -19.74 6.71
N ARG A 255 6.44 -20.10 5.42
CA ARG A 255 7.31 -21.17 4.93
C ARG A 255 8.80 -20.83 5.12
N ALA A 256 9.21 -19.61 4.77
CA ALA A 256 10.58 -19.15 4.94
C ALA A 256 11.00 -19.14 6.42
N GLY A 257 10.09 -18.76 7.32
CA GLY A 257 10.32 -18.86 8.76
C GLY A 257 10.59 -20.28 9.23
N ARG A 258 9.71 -21.23 8.87
CA ARG A 258 9.82 -22.63 9.32
C ARG A 258 11.01 -23.38 8.71
N ARG A 259 11.31 -23.13 7.43
CA ARG A 259 12.33 -23.89 6.69
C ARG A 259 13.71 -23.24 6.79
N ASP A 260 13.76 -21.92 6.66
CA ASP A 260 15.01 -21.18 6.44
C ASP A 260 15.37 -20.29 7.64
N GLY A 261 14.54 -20.29 8.70
CA GLY A 261 14.73 -19.48 9.89
C GLY A 261 14.61 -17.98 9.63
N LEU A 262 13.91 -17.57 8.56
CA LEU A 262 13.80 -16.17 8.14
C LEU A 262 12.46 -15.57 8.62
N ALA A 263 12.50 -14.48 9.39
CA ALA A 263 11.29 -13.79 9.83
C ALA A 263 11.37 -12.28 9.59
N PHE A 264 10.27 -11.65 9.22
CA PHE A 264 10.24 -10.25 8.81
C PHE A 264 8.85 -9.64 8.91
N SER A 265 8.79 -8.31 8.92
CA SER A 265 7.51 -7.60 8.92
C SER A 265 6.81 -7.73 7.56
N LEU A 266 5.51 -7.96 7.56
CA LEU A 266 4.66 -7.91 6.38
C LEU A 266 3.85 -6.63 6.39
N HIS A 267 4.07 -5.77 5.41
CA HIS A 267 3.32 -4.53 5.24
C HIS A 267 2.39 -4.65 4.04
N ALA A 268 1.13 -4.27 4.20
CA ALA A 268 0.21 -4.13 3.07
C ALA A 268 0.11 -2.64 2.68
N ASP A 269 0.62 -2.28 1.51
CA ASP A 269 0.36 -0.97 0.91
C ASP A 269 -1.02 -1.00 0.26
N ALA A 270 -2.04 -0.69 1.06
CA ALA A 270 -3.41 -0.59 0.62
C ALA A 270 -3.85 0.87 0.46
N ALA A 271 -2.92 1.77 0.12
CA ALA A 271 -3.23 3.19 -0.06
C ALA A 271 -4.40 3.36 -1.04
N TRP A 272 -4.39 2.63 -2.16
CA TRP A 272 -5.51 2.61 -3.10
C TRP A 272 -6.62 1.66 -2.65
N GLY A 273 -6.37 0.35 -2.60
CA GLY A 273 -7.40 -0.68 -2.43
C GLY A 273 -7.86 -0.94 -1.00
N GLY A 274 -7.37 -0.21 0.00
CA GLY A 274 -7.70 -0.43 1.42
C GLY A 274 -9.20 -0.33 1.68
N TYR A 275 -9.88 0.70 1.17
CA TYR A 275 -11.33 0.82 1.30
C TYR A 275 -12.10 -0.24 0.49
N ALA A 276 -11.51 -0.78 -0.60
CA ALA A 276 -12.15 -1.84 -1.39
C ALA A 276 -12.33 -3.12 -0.56
N SER A 277 -11.46 -3.35 0.43
CA SER A 277 -11.58 -4.49 1.36
C SER A 277 -12.83 -4.46 2.24
N ALA A 278 -13.54 -3.32 2.36
CA ALA A 278 -14.82 -3.25 3.05
C ALA A 278 -15.85 -4.25 2.50
N VAL A 279 -15.73 -4.64 1.22
CA VAL A 279 -16.61 -5.64 0.58
C VAL A 279 -16.58 -7.00 1.26
N VAL A 280 -15.48 -7.35 1.96
CA VAL A 280 -15.34 -8.63 2.65
C VAL A 280 -15.73 -8.58 4.14
N ARG A 281 -16.38 -7.51 4.59
CA ARG A 281 -16.78 -7.29 5.99
C ARG A 281 -18.29 -7.14 6.14
N GLY A 282 -18.85 -7.83 7.13
CA GLY A 282 -20.23 -7.65 7.59
C GLY A 282 -20.37 -6.43 8.50
N THR A 283 -21.61 -6.10 8.85
CA THR A 283 -21.94 -4.96 9.75
C THR A 283 -21.48 -5.21 11.20
N ASP A 284 -21.35 -6.47 11.58
CA ASP A 284 -20.72 -6.97 12.81
C ASP A 284 -19.17 -6.89 12.76
N GLY A 285 -18.59 -6.59 11.60
CA GLY A 285 -17.15 -6.55 11.37
C GLY A 285 -16.54 -7.92 11.07
N GLU A 286 -17.37 -8.98 11.04
CA GLU A 286 -16.91 -10.32 10.71
C GLU A 286 -16.64 -10.46 9.21
N ARG A 287 -15.79 -11.41 8.87
CA ARG A 287 -15.46 -11.68 7.47
C ARG A 287 -16.64 -12.42 6.80
N LEU A 288 -17.17 -11.85 5.73
CA LEU A 288 -18.16 -12.52 4.87
C LEU A 288 -17.48 -13.63 4.05
N SER A 289 -18.18 -14.74 3.78
CA SER A 289 -17.68 -15.79 2.87
C SER A 289 -17.69 -15.31 1.41
N PHE A 290 -16.92 -15.96 0.53
CA PHE A 290 -16.91 -15.61 -0.89
C PHE A 290 -18.29 -15.79 -1.52
N GLU A 291 -19.00 -16.87 -1.14
CA GLU A 291 -20.35 -17.15 -1.62
C GLU A 291 -21.30 -16.00 -1.28
N ARG A 292 -21.24 -15.48 -0.05
CA ARG A 292 -22.08 -14.34 0.38
C ARG A 292 -21.71 -13.05 -0.33
N VAL A 293 -20.43 -12.80 -0.59
CA VAL A 293 -19.97 -11.62 -1.33
C VAL A 293 -20.39 -11.69 -2.80
N SER A 294 -20.33 -12.89 -3.40
CA SER A 294 -20.66 -13.13 -4.81
C SER A 294 -22.17 -13.22 -5.09
N GLU A 295 -22.99 -13.37 -4.06
CA GLU A 295 -24.42 -13.61 -4.16
C GLU A 295 -25.13 -12.52 -4.99
N GLY A 296 -25.90 -12.94 -5.99
CA GLY A 296 -26.68 -12.04 -6.84
C GLY A 296 -25.88 -11.24 -7.87
N GLN A 297 -24.55 -11.39 -7.94
CA GLN A 297 -23.74 -10.75 -8.97
C GLN A 297 -23.76 -11.56 -10.28
N PRO A 298 -23.93 -10.93 -11.45
CA PRO A 298 -23.91 -11.66 -12.71
C PRO A 298 -22.47 -12.11 -13.03
N PRO A 299 -22.26 -13.28 -13.66
CA PRO A 299 -20.92 -13.84 -13.88
C PRO A 299 -19.92 -12.88 -14.55
N GLY A 300 -20.38 -12.08 -15.52
CA GLY A 300 -19.54 -11.10 -16.23
C GLY A 300 -19.18 -9.85 -15.43
N MET A 301 -19.85 -9.56 -14.31
CA MET A 301 -19.59 -8.39 -13.45
C MET A 301 -19.28 -8.78 -12.00
N LEU A 302 -18.97 -10.06 -11.74
CA LEU A 302 -18.65 -10.55 -10.40
C LEU A 302 -17.43 -9.80 -9.84
N TRP A 303 -17.60 -9.02 -8.78
CA TRP A 303 -16.51 -8.35 -8.09
C TRP A 303 -16.65 -8.43 -6.57
N PRO A 304 -15.56 -8.69 -5.83
CA PRO A 304 -14.22 -9.06 -6.30
C PRO A 304 -14.18 -10.44 -6.96
N SER A 305 -13.13 -10.71 -7.75
CA SER A 305 -12.82 -12.10 -8.14
C SER A 305 -12.40 -12.91 -6.90
N GLU A 306 -12.45 -14.23 -6.96
CA GLU A 306 -12.09 -15.10 -5.83
C GLU A 306 -10.66 -14.85 -5.33
N SER A 307 -9.70 -14.66 -6.24
CA SER A 307 -8.31 -14.35 -5.88
C SER A 307 -8.19 -13.02 -5.14
N VAL A 308 -8.94 -11.99 -5.56
CA VAL A 308 -8.96 -10.67 -4.93
C VAL A 308 -9.67 -10.73 -3.57
N TYR A 309 -10.76 -11.50 -3.47
CA TYR A 309 -11.44 -11.77 -2.21
C TYR A 309 -10.49 -12.39 -1.18
N HIS A 310 -9.70 -13.40 -1.57
CA HIS A 310 -8.73 -14.04 -0.68
C HIS A 310 -7.62 -13.08 -0.25
N ALA A 311 -7.12 -12.25 -1.18
CA ALA A 311 -6.12 -11.24 -0.88
C ALA A 311 -6.64 -10.21 0.15
N PHE A 312 -7.84 -9.63 -0.04
CA PHE A 312 -8.44 -8.73 0.95
C PHE A 312 -8.73 -9.42 2.28
N SER A 313 -9.17 -10.67 2.24
CA SER A 313 -9.42 -11.47 3.44
C SER A 313 -8.16 -11.77 4.25
N ALA A 314 -6.98 -11.65 3.65
CA ALA A 314 -5.68 -11.85 4.30
C ALA A 314 -5.08 -10.57 4.92
N LEU A 315 -5.71 -9.40 4.76
CA LEU A 315 -5.26 -8.15 5.40
C LEU A 315 -4.98 -8.25 6.91
N PRO A 316 -5.75 -9.00 7.74
CA PRO A 316 -5.43 -9.18 9.16
C PRO A 316 -4.06 -9.81 9.44
N ARG A 317 -3.43 -10.46 8.44
CA ARG A 317 -2.13 -11.13 8.58
C ARG A 317 -0.95 -10.20 8.36
N ALA A 318 -1.18 -9.02 7.77
CA ALA A 318 -0.17 -7.97 7.74
C ALA A 318 0.10 -7.48 9.18
N ASP A 319 1.33 -7.00 9.41
CA ASP A 319 1.71 -6.38 10.67
C ASP A 319 1.36 -4.89 10.66
N SER A 320 1.33 -4.27 9.47
CA SER A 320 0.85 -2.91 9.24
C SER A 320 0.17 -2.75 7.87
N VAL A 321 -0.78 -1.81 7.77
CA VAL A 321 -1.52 -1.51 6.54
C VAL A 321 -1.61 0.00 6.33
N THR A 322 -1.11 0.50 5.20
CA THR A 322 -1.34 1.87 4.74
C THR A 322 -2.68 1.94 4.01
N ILE A 323 -3.49 2.96 4.28
CA ILE A 323 -4.80 3.19 3.62
C ILE A 323 -4.99 4.69 3.42
N ASP A 324 -5.42 5.14 2.23
CA ASP A 324 -5.67 6.57 2.00
C ASP A 324 -7.18 6.88 1.91
N PRO A 325 -7.78 7.50 2.94
CA PRO A 325 -9.10 8.11 2.84
C PRO A 325 -9.24 9.09 1.67
N HIS A 326 -8.18 9.84 1.33
CA HIS A 326 -8.21 10.77 0.18
C HIS A 326 -8.12 10.12 -1.21
N LYS A 327 -8.07 8.78 -1.27
CA LYS A 327 -8.10 7.99 -2.50
C LYS A 327 -9.49 7.35 -2.66
N LEU A 328 -9.61 6.03 -2.48
CA LEU A 328 -10.90 5.33 -2.59
C LEU A 328 -11.86 5.62 -1.43
N GLY A 329 -11.40 6.28 -0.37
CA GLY A 329 -12.28 6.80 0.69
C GLY A 329 -13.12 8.01 0.25
N ALA A 330 -12.84 8.63 -0.90
CA ALA A 330 -13.54 9.84 -1.37
C ALA A 330 -13.62 10.95 -0.31
N VAL A 331 -12.54 11.12 0.47
CA VAL A 331 -12.33 12.21 1.41
C VAL A 331 -11.43 13.28 0.76
N PRO A 332 -11.59 14.58 1.04
CA PRO A 332 -10.65 15.60 0.58
C PRO A 332 -9.23 15.36 1.08
N TYR A 333 -8.25 15.76 0.27
CA TYR A 333 -6.87 15.89 0.74
C TYR A 333 -6.77 16.96 1.85
N PRO A 334 -5.85 16.82 2.82
CA PRO A 334 -5.00 15.65 3.07
C PRO A 334 -5.67 14.63 4.01
N ALA A 335 -5.62 13.35 3.66
CA ALA A 335 -6.02 12.26 4.55
C ALA A 335 -5.43 10.91 4.10
N GLY A 336 -4.31 10.53 4.72
CA GLY A 336 -3.80 9.15 4.75
C GLY A 336 -4.04 8.50 6.11
N ALA A 337 -3.78 7.21 6.21
CA ALA A 337 -3.85 6.45 7.46
C ALA A 337 -2.83 5.31 7.46
N ILE A 338 -2.35 4.98 8.66
CA ILE A 338 -1.58 3.77 8.94
C ILE A 338 -2.24 3.02 10.09
N SER A 339 -2.33 1.70 9.96
CA SER A 339 -2.83 0.81 11.02
C SER A 339 -1.85 -0.31 11.27
N PHE A 340 -1.56 -0.59 12.53
CA PHE A 340 -0.70 -1.64 13.03
C PHE A 340 -1.52 -2.69 13.77
N ARG A 341 -1.19 -3.97 13.55
CA ARG A 341 -1.89 -5.10 14.19
C ARG A 341 -1.70 -5.10 15.71
N ASP A 342 -0.54 -4.61 16.18
CA ASP A 342 -0.13 -4.62 17.58
C ASP A 342 0.30 -3.24 18.07
N LYS A 343 -0.40 -2.68 19.05
CA LYS A 343 -0.18 -1.35 19.62
C LYS A 343 1.12 -1.20 20.39
N ARG A 344 1.78 -2.31 20.73
CA ARG A 344 3.08 -2.27 21.41
C ARG A 344 4.18 -1.70 20.51
N VAL A 345 4.00 -1.75 19.18
CA VAL A 345 4.95 -1.16 18.21
C VAL A 345 5.11 0.36 18.37
N ARG A 346 4.16 1.05 19.01
CA ARG A 346 4.26 2.48 19.34
C ARG A 346 5.54 2.80 20.11
N GLY A 347 5.96 1.92 21.02
CA GLY A 347 7.18 2.10 21.80
C GLY A 347 8.46 2.03 20.96
N MET A 348 8.39 1.55 19.72
CA MET A 348 9.55 1.49 18.82
C MET A 348 9.90 2.85 18.22
N VAL A 349 8.95 3.78 18.21
CA VAL A 349 9.07 5.09 17.54
C VAL A 349 8.75 6.25 18.47
N SER A 350 8.47 5.97 19.75
CA SER A 350 8.05 6.98 20.72
C SER A 350 9.16 7.98 21.02
N VAL A 351 8.82 9.27 21.00
CA VAL A 351 9.70 10.35 21.46
C VAL A 351 8.95 11.23 22.47
N ASP A 352 9.55 11.43 23.64
CA ASP A 352 8.99 12.25 24.70
C ASP A 352 9.28 13.74 24.46
N ALA A 353 8.25 14.58 24.53
CA ALA A 353 8.34 16.04 24.51
C ALA A 353 8.30 16.61 25.95
N PRO A 354 9.43 17.06 26.53
CA PRO A 354 9.51 17.41 27.97
C PRO A 354 8.56 18.52 28.45
N TYR A 355 7.99 19.30 27.54
CA TYR A 355 7.13 20.45 27.84
C TYR A 355 5.63 20.15 27.87
N LEU A 356 5.22 18.87 27.72
CA LEU A 356 3.81 18.46 27.63
C LEU A 356 3.37 17.45 28.71
N PHE A 357 4.25 17.02 29.63
CA PHE A 357 3.91 15.96 30.59
C PHE A 357 3.63 16.50 31.99
N HIS A 358 2.42 16.25 32.48
CA HIS A 358 2.05 16.24 33.90
C HIS A 358 1.64 14.81 34.29
N GLU A 359 1.97 14.40 35.52
CA GLU A 359 2.06 13.00 36.00
C GLU A 359 0.74 12.18 36.05
N SER A 360 -0.28 12.47 35.24
CA SER A 360 -1.58 11.77 35.29
C SER A 360 -2.26 11.45 33.96
N ASP A 361 -1.67 11.75 32.80
CA ASP A 361 -2.43 11.66 31.55
C ASP A 361 -2.31 10.31 30.83
N SER A 362 -3.47 9.80 30.38
CA SER A 362 -3.59 8.56 29.63
C SER A 362 -2.69 8.56 28.38
N ASP A 363 -2.19 7.38 27.99
CA ASP A 363 -1.48 7.11 26.72
C ASP A 363 -2.18 7.70 25.47
N THR A 364 -3.49 7.98 25.55
CA THR A 364 -4.30 8.56 24.48
C THR A 364 -4.33 10.09 24.45
N ALA A 365 -3.74 10.77 25.44
CA ALA A 365 -3.75 12.23 25.52
C ALA A 365 -2.74 12.89 24.56
N TYR A 366 -1.70 12.17 24.11
CA TYR A 366 -0.67 12.71 23.23
C TYR A 366 -0.33 11.74 22.09
N ILE A 367 -1.07 11.84 20.98
CA ILE A 367 -0.83 11.03 19.76
C ILE A 367 0.54 11.36 19.17
N GLY A 368 0.96 12.63 19.24
CA GLY A 368 2.23 13.14 18.69
C GLY A 368 3.47 12.34 19.13
N ARG A 369 3.41 11.70 20.30
CA ARG A 369 4.47 10.83 20.81
C ARG A 369 4.82 9.68 19.87
N PHE A 370 3.82 9.13 19.18
CA PHE A 370 3.90 7.81 18.55
C PHE A 370 3.92 7.86 17.02
N ILE A 371 3.98 9.04 16.42
CA ILE A 371 3.79 9.25 14.98
C ILE A 371 4.98 9.97 14.35
N LEU A 372 5.14 9.86 13.03
CA LEU A 372 6.23 10.56 12.32
C LEU A 372 6.02 12.08 12.24
N GLU A 373 4.77 12.51 12.15
CA GLU A 373 4.40 13.92 11.99
C GLU A 373 4.25 14.64 13.33
N GLY A 374 4.21 15.98 13.31
CA GLY A 374 3.92 16.80 14.49
C GLY A 374 2.49 17.31 14.47
N SER A 375 2.33 18.63 14.49
CA SER A 375 1.03 19.31 14.36
C SER A 375 0.25 18.81 13.14
N LYS A 376 -1.03 18.52 13.35
CA LYS A 376 -1.90 17.95 12.31
C LYS A 376 -3.37 18.37 12.49
N PRO A 377 -4.11 18.57 11.39
CA PRO A 377 -5.44 19.18 11.45
C PRO A 377 -6.49 18.19 11.98
N GLY A 378 -7.14 18.50 13.09
CA GLY A 378 -8.29 17.73 13.56
C GLY A 378 -9.49 17.80 12.62
N ALA A 379 -9.53 18.77 11.70
CA ALA A 379 -10.51 18.85 10.62
C ALA A 379 -10.43 17.65 9.65
N ALA A 380 -9.23 17.13 9.37
CA ALA A 380 -9.07 15.92 8.57
C ALA A 380 -9.67 14.70 9.30
N ALA A 381 -9.43 14.58 10.61
CA ALA A 381 -10.04 13.53 11.43
C ALA A 381 -11.58 13.59 11.43
N ALA A 382 -12.16 14.77 11.60
CA ALA A 382 -13.61 14.95 11.53
C ALA A 382 -14.18 14.65 10.14
N SER A 383 -13.46 15.00 9.07
CA SER A 383 -13.84 14.71 7.69
C SER A 383 -13.94 13.20 7.43
N VAL A 384 -12.89 12.45 7.76
CA VAL A 384 -12.86 10.99 7.61
C VAL A 384 -13.92 10.34 8.50
N TRP A 385 -14.03 10.80 9.75
CA TRP A 385 -15.02 10.28 10.69
C TRP A 385 -16.44 10.45 10.17
N MET A 386 -16.78 11.63 9.64
CA MET A 386 -18.12 11.90 9.11
C MET A 386 -18.41 11.01 7.89
N ALA A 387 -17.43 10.82 7.01
CA ALA A 387 -17.55 9.90 5.88
C ALA A 387 -17.85 8.46 6.36
N HIS A 388 -17.10 7.96 7.34
CA HIS A 388 -17.31 6.61 7.89
C HIS A 388 -18.63 6.42 8.63
N LYS A 389 -19.23 7.51 9.16
CA LYS A 389 -20.54 7.45 9.81
C LYS A 389 -21.69 7.38 8.82
N VAL A 390 -21.56 8.06 7.68
CA VAL A 390 -22.57 8.02 6.61
C VAL A 390 -22.41 6.77 5.74
N LEU A 391 -21.17 6.36 5.50
CA LEU A 391 -20.80 5.17 4.74
C LEU A 391 -19.96 4.26 5.65
N PRO A 392 -20.58 3.27 6.33
CA PRO A 392 -19.85 2.31 7.14
C PRO A 392 -18.76 1.57 6.36
N LEU A 393 -17.67 1.19 7.04
CA LEU A 393 -16.55 0.45 6.47
C LEU A 393 -16.83 -1.07 6.38
N ASP A 394 -17.95 -1.41 5.74
CA ASP A 394 -18.41 -2.77 5.51
C ASP A 394 -19.09 -2.91 4.13
N ALA A 395 -19.60 -4.10 3.83
CA ALA A 395 -20.24 -4.41 2.56
C ALA A 395 -21.48 -3.55 2.26
N THR A 396 -22.12 -2.97 3.28
CA THR A 396 -23.34 -2.16 3.14
C THR A 396 -23.04 -0.69 2.81
N GLY A 397 -21.87 -0.19 3.23
CA GLY A 397 -21.40 1.18 2.98
C GLY A 397 -20.34 1.25 1.87
N TYR A 398 -19.07 1.41 2.25
CA TYR A 398 -17.96 1.54 1.28
C TYR A 398 -17.79 0.33 0.36
N GLY A 399 -18.08 -0.89 0.84
CA GLY A 399 -18.03 -2.08 -0.01
C GLY A 399 -19.01 -2.00 -1.18
N ARG A 400 -20.18 -1.38 -0.97
CA ARG A 400 -21.13 -1.08 -2.05
C ARG A 400 -20.64 0.05 -2.96
N LEU A 401 -20.23 1.19 -2.40
CA LEU A 401 -19.77 2.34 -3.18
C LEU A 401 -18.63 1.96 -4.14
N ILE A 402 -17.61 1.29 -3.62
CA ILE A 402 -16.45 0.87 -4.40
C ILE A 402 -16.81 -0.30 -5.31
N GLY A 403 -17.70 -1.19 -4.87
CA GLY A 403 -18.23 -2.27 -5.72
C GLY A 403 -18.89 -1.75 -6.99
N GLU A 404 -19.63 -0.64 -6.93
CA GLU A 404 -20.19 -0.01 -8.14
C GLU A 404 -19.10 0.56 -9.05
N ALA A 405 -18.09 1.24 -8.50
CA ALA A 405 -16.98 1.76 -9.29
C ALA A 405 -16.15 0.64 -9.95
N ALA A 406 -15.91 -0.45 -9.23
CA ALA A 406 -15.21 -1.63 -9.75
C ALA A 406 -16.02 -2.33 -10.85
N ARG A 407 -17.33 -2.50 -10.67
CA ARG A 407 -18.21 -3.01 -11.73
C ARG A 407 -18.27 -2.06 -12.93
N GLY A 408 -18.22 -0.75 -12.72
CA GLY A 408 -18.03 0.25 -13.78
C GLY A 408 -16.75 0.01 -14.59
N ALA A 409 -15.65 -0.28 -13.92
CA ALA A 409 -14.39 -0.63 -14.59
C ALA A 409 -14.49 -1.95 -15.37
N LEU A 410 -15.16 -2.97 -14.83
CA LEU A 410 -15.41 -4.23 -15.54
C LEU A 410 -16.28 -4.01 -16.79
N ALA A 411 -17.32 -3.19 -16.68
CA ALA A 411 -18.18 -2.84 -17.81
C ALA A 411 -17.41 -2.08 -18.90
N LEU A 412 -16.59 -1.09 -18.51
CA LEU A 412 -15.74 -0.36 -19.44
C LEU A 412 -14.72 -1.29 -20.12
N HIS A 413 -14.07 -2.17 -19.36
CA HIS A 413 -13.12 -3.15 -19.89
C HIS A 413 -13.78 -4.07 -20.92
N ALA A 414 -14.95 -4.63 -20.60
CA ALA A 414 -15.71 -5.50 -21.51
C ALA A 414 -16.19 -4.75 -22.77
N ALA A 415 -16.63 -3.50 -22.63
CA ALA A 415 -17.06 -2.68 -23.75
C ALA A 415 -15.89 -2.31 -24.68
N LEU A 416 -14.72 -1.96 -24.13
CA LEU A 416 -13.51 -1.73 -24.93
C LEU A 416 -13.04 -3.01 -25.63
N ALA A 417 -13.18 -4.18 -24.99
CA ALA A 417 -12.79 -5.46 -25.58
C ALA A 417 -13.67 -5.87 -26.77
N SER A 418 -14.94 -5.43 -26.78
CA SER A 418 -15.94 -5.77 -27.79
C SER A 418 -16.17 -4.68 -28.84
N ALA A 419 -15.58 -3.49 -28.66
CA ALA A 419 -15.74 -2.37 -29.58
C ALA A 419 -15.07 -2.65 -30.93
N ASP A 420 -15.83 -2.44 -32.02
CA ASP A 420 -15.24 -2.40 -33.36
C ASP A 420 -14.60 -1.02 -33.58
N LEU A 421 -13.27 -1.00 -33.52
CA LEU A 421 -12.45 0.19 -33.65
C LEU A 421 -11.58 0.16 -34.92
N ALA A 422 -11.89 -0.72 -35.88
CA ALA A 422 -11.10 -0.88 -37.09
C ALA A 422 -10.85 0.47 -37.80
N PRO A 423 -9.61 0.70 -38.30
CA PRO A 423 -8.46 -0.23 -38.31
C PRO A 423 -7.65 -0.29 -36.99
N PHE A 424 -8.02 0.43 -35.93
CA PHE A 424 -7.32 0.38 -34.66
C PHE A 424 -7.58 -0.92 -33.91
N ARG A 425 -6.59 -1.37 -33.14
CA ARG A 425 -6.69 -2.48 -32.20
C ARG A 425 -6.35 -1.99 -30.80
N LEU A 426 -7.20 -2.26 -29.83
CA LEU A 426 -6.86 -2.06 -28.42
C LEU A 426 -6.33 -3.36 -27.82
N VAL A 427 -5.21 -3.29 -27.11
CA VAL A 427 -4.68 -4.40 -26.32
C VAL A 427 -4.88 -4.05 -24.85
N LEU A 428 -5.93 -4.62 -24.27
CA LEU A 428 -6.29 -4.39 -22.87
C LEU A 428 -5.31 -5.11 -21.95
N LEU A 429 -5.01 -4.45 -20.84
CA LEU A 429 -4.40 -5.12 -19.69
C LEU A 429 -5.39 -6.14 -19.09
N PRO A 430 -4.92 -7.04 -18.20
CA PRO A 430 -5.75 -8.03 -17.55
C PRO A 430 -6.98 -7.43 -16.88
N ARG A 431 -7.97 -8.29 -16.65
CA ARG A 431 -9.25 -7.92 -16.02
C ARG A 431 -8.98 -7.10 -14.73
N PRO A 432 -9.62 -5.93 -14.56
CA PRO A 432 -9.41 -5.08 -13.39
C PRO A 432 -9.67 -5.81 -12.06
N ASP A 433 -8.71 -5.72 -11.14
CA ASP A 433 -8.87 -6.23 -9.77
C ASP A 433 -9.66 -5.28 -8.88
N VAL A 434 -9.53 -3.97 -9.12
CA VAL A 434 -10.34 -2.92 -8.47
C VAL A 434 -11.05 -2.09 -9.55
N ASN A 435 -10.56 -0.90 -9.87
CA ASN A 435 -11.29 0.08 -10.68
C ASN A 435 -10.41 0.86 -11.65
N ILE A 436 -9.34 0.24 -12.14
CA ILE A 436 -8.46 0.84 -13.15
C ILE A 436 -8.48 -0.03 -14.40
N VAL A 437 -8.70 0.59 -15.55
CA VAL A 437 -8.67 -0.05 -16.87
C VAL A 437 -7.54 0.57 -17.68
N CYS A 438 -6.66 -0.28 -18.21
CA CYS A 438 -5.55 0.15 -19.04
C CYS A 438 -5.58 -0.55 -20.40
N PHE A 439 -5.12 0.15 -21.44
CA PHE A 439 -4.96 -0.43 -22.78
C PHE A 439 -3.85 0.25 -23.58
N ALA A 440 -3.18 -0.53 -24.42
CA ALA A 440 -2.30 -0.02 -25.46
C ALA A 440 -3.05 0.11 -26.80
N ILE A 441 -2.54 0.95 -27.71
CA ILE A 441 -3.17 1.27 -28.99
C ILE A 441 -2.29 0.78 -30.14
N GLY A 442 -2.80 -0.17 -30.93
CA GLY A 442 -2.20 -0.65 -32.16
C GLY A 442 -2.95 -0.20 -33.40
N HIS A 443 -2.25 -0.19 -34.54
CA HIS A 443 -2.83 0.11 -35.85
C HIS A 443 -1.95 -0.52 -36.95
N PRO A 444 -2.52 -1.11 -38.02
CA PRO A 444 -1.77 -1.81 -39.06
C PRO A 444 -0.71 -0.97 -39.79
N GLY A 445 -0.88 0.36 -39.81
CA GLY A 445 0.08 1.30 -40.38
C GLY A 445 1.21 1.74 -39.42
N LEU A 446 1.34 1.13 -38.24
CA LEU A 446 2.43 1.42 -37.31
C LEU A 446 3.40 0.24 -37.30
N ASP A 447 4.59 0.46 -37.86
CA ASP A 447 5.62 -0.57 -38.05
C ASP A 447 6.49 -0.80 -36.81
N THR A 448 6.43 0.11 -35.84
CA THR A 448 7.27 0.08 -34.63
C THR A 448 6.47 0.36 -33.36
N LEU A 449 6.92 -0.20 -32.24
CA LEU A 449 6.32 0.05 -30.93
C LEU A 449 6.47 1.52 -30.52
N GLU A 450 7.54 2.19 -30.95
CA GLU A 450 7.75 3.62 -30.75
C GLU A 450 6.64 4.47 -31.40
N GLN A 451 6.17 4.10 -32.60
CA GLN A 451 5.04 4.76 -33.25
C GLN A 451 3.72 4.48 -32.52
N SER A 452 3.50 3.26 -32.01
CA SER A 452 2.36 2.94 -31.14
C SER A 452 2.38 3.78 -29.86
N ASN A 453 3.55 3.94 -29.24
CA ASN A 453 3.75 4.77 -28.07
C ASN A 453 3.49 6.26 -28.35
N GLU A 454 3.88 6.75 -29.54
CA GLU A 454 3.60 8.11 -29.97
C GLU A 454 2.10 8.34 -30.18
N LEU A 455 1.39 7.40 -30.81
CA LEU A 455 -0.06 7.50 -30.99
C LEU A 455 -0.77 7.54 -29.63
N ALA A 456 -0.40 6.66 -28.70
CA ALA A 456 -0.95 6.68 -27.33
C ALA A 456 -0.68 8.01 -26.60
N GLU A 457 0.51 8.59 -26.76
CA GLU A 457 0.85 9.91 -26.23
C GLU A 457 -0.02 11.02 -26.84
N ARG A 458 -0.27 10.99 -28.15
CA ARG A 458 -1.13 11.97 -28.84
C ARG A 458 -2.58 11.86 -28.40
N VAL A 459 -3.12 10.65 -28.29
CA VAL A 459 -4.46 10.39 -27.76
C VAL A 459 -4.58 10.90 -26.32
N TYR A 460 -3.62 10.58 -25.45
CA TYR A 460 -3.57 11.13 -24.10
C TYR A 460 -3.54 12.67 -24.09
N ARG A 461 -2.71 13.30 -24.93
CA ARG A 461 -2.64 14.77 -25.04
C ARG A 461 -3.95 15.38 -25.52
N ALA A 462 -4.66 14.71 -26.41
CA ALA A 462 -5.97 15.15 -26.91
C ALA A 462 -7.08 15.02 -25.85
N MET A 463 -6.91 14.11 -24.89
CA MET A 463 -7.89 13.77 -23.84
C MET A 463 -7.38 14.11 -22.42
N ARG A 464 -6.51 15.11 -22.29
CA ARG A 464 -6.05 15.64 -20.99
C ARG A 464 -6.22 17.15 -20.93
N LEU A 465 -6.16 17.68 -19.71
CA LEU A 465 -6.03 19.13 -19.49
C LEU A 465 -4.61 19.59 -19.91
N GLY A 466 -4.51 20.59 -20.80
CA GLY A 466 -3.23 21.03 -21.35
C GLY A 466 -3.30 22.30 -22.22
N SER A 467 -2.14 22.96 -22.38
CA SER A 467 -1.96 24.36 -22.80
C SER A 467 -2.65 24.75 -24.11
N GLY A 468 -3.84 25.36 -23.99
CA GLY A 468 -4.53 26.06 -25.08
C GLY A 468 -5.98 25.63 -25.34
N ARG A 469 -6.45 24.51 -24.76
CA ARG A 469 -7.85 24.06 -24.95
C ARG A 469 -8.74 24.51 -23.78
N PRO A 470 -9.90 25.16 -24.03
CA PRO A 470 -10.88 25.45 -22.98
C PRO A 470 -11.45 24.17 -22.35
N LEU A 471 -11.70 24.17 -21.04
CA LEU A 471 -12.26 23.02 -20.30
C LEU A 471 -13.56 22.47 -20.91
N ARG A 472 -14.40 23.36 -21.45
CA ARG A 472 -15.70 23.00 -22.08
C ARG A 472 -15.56 22.24 -23.41
N ALA A 473 -14.34 22.03 -23.92
CA ALA A 473 -14.08 21.37 -25.19
C ALA A 473 -13.71 19.87 -25.04
N LEU A 474 -13.63 19.34 -23.82
CA LEU A 474 -13.28 17.93 -23.58
C LEU A 474 -14.50 17.16 -23.05
N ASP A 475 -14.89 16.12 -23.77
CA ASP A 475 -15.97 15.21 -23.37
C ASP A 475 -15.49 14.22 -22.28
N TYR A 476 -14.23 13.77 -22.37
CA TYR A 476 -13.63 12.79 -21.47
C TYR A 476 -12.17 13.11 -21.16
N LEU A 477 -11.74 12.72 -19.96
CA LEU A 477 -10.36 12.82 -19.50
C LEU A 477 -9.75 11.44 -19.24
N VAL A 478 -8.54 11.22 -19.74
CA VAL A 478 -7.76 10.00 -19.47
C VAL A 478 -6.40 10.36 -18.90
N THR A 479 -5.74 9.35 -18.35
CA THR A 479 -4.34 9.44 -17.97
C THR A 479 -3.50 8.44 -18.79
N LYS A 480 -2.19 8.47 -18.63
CA LYS A 480 -1.26 7.57 -19.31
C LYS A 480 -0.21 7.09 -18.32
N THR A 481 0.32 5.90 -18.57
CA THR A 481 1.60 5.45 -18.04
C THR A 481 2.41 4.70 -19.09
N VAL A 482 3.61 4.24 -18.73
CA VAL A 482 4.47 3.41 -19.57
C VAL A 482 4.89 2.20 -18.75
N LEU A 483 4.62 1.00 -19.25
CA LEU A 483 5.10 -0.25 -18.65
C LEU A 483 6.57 -0.41 -19.02
N GLN A 484 7.50 0.02 -18.16
CA GLN A 484 8.92 0.06 -18.46
C GLN A 484 9.60 -1.31 -18.23
N PRO A 485 10.59 -1.71 -19.05
CA PRO A 485 11.24 -3.03 -18.92
C PRO A 485 11.86 -3.28 -17.55
N ARG A 486 12.41 -2.23 -16.93
CA ARG A 486 13.01 -2.31 -15.59
C ARG A 486 12.00 -2.59 -14.46
N GLU A 487 10.72 -2.32 -14.69
CA GLU A 487 9.64 -2.45 -13.71
C GLU A 487 8.75 -3.66 -14.02
N TYR A 488 8.46 -3.91 -15.29
CA TYR A 488 7.53 -4.95 -15.71
C TYR A 488 8.21 -6.18 -16.31
N GLY A 489 9.45 -6.08 -16.80
CA GLY A 489 10.15 -7.20 -17.42
C GLY A 489 9.28 -7.92 -18.46
N HIS A 490 9.19 -9.24 -18.33
CA HIS A 490 8.36 -10.09 -19.19
C HIS A 490 6.86 -10.05 -18.88
N ALA A 491 6.42 -9.40 -17.79
CA ALA A 491 5.00 -9.24 -17.50
C ALA A 491 4.26 -8.39 -18.55
N ALA A 492 4.98 -7.51 -19.25
CA ALA A 492 4.43 -6.68 -20.32
C ALA A 492 4.35 -7.42 -21.68
N ASP A 493 5.00 -8.58 -21.83
CA ASP A 493 5.09 -9.30 -23.11
C ASP A 493 3.71 -9.60 -23.72
N PRO A 494 2.68 -10.05 -22.98
CA PRO A 494 1.35 -10.26 -23.56
C PRO A 494 0.75 -9.00 -24.18
N VAL A 495 1.06 -7.81 -23.64
CA VAL A 495 0.59 -6.53 -24.20
C VAL A 495 1.38 -6.19 -25.46
N VAL A 496 2.70 -6.38 -25.44
CA VAL A 496 3.62 -6.10 -26.56
C VAL A 496 3.34 -7.03 -27.74
N GLU A 497 3.25 -8.33 -27.50
CA GLU A 497 2.90 -9.34 -28.50
C GLU A 497 1.47 -9.13 -29.02
N GLY A 498 0.56 -8.70 -28.15
CA GLY A 498 -0.78 -8.27 -28.53
C GLY A 498 -0.79 -7.11 -29.51
N LEU A 499 0.23 -6.25 -29.53
CA LEU A 499 0.37 -5.19 -30.53
C LEU A 499 1.06 -5.67 -31.82
N GLY A 500 1.59 -6.89 -31.84
CA GLY A 500 2.34 -7.46 -32.95
C GLY A 500 3.85 -7.22 -32.89
N PHE A 501 4.38 -6.81 -31.74
CA PHE A 501 5.82 -6.53 -31.55
C PHE A 501 6.50 -7.61 -30.71
N SER A 502 7.83 -7.69 -30.80
CA SER A 502 8.63 -8.61 -30.00
C SER A 502 9.12 -8.00 -28.68
N HIS A 503 9.58 -8.83 -27.75
CA HIS A 503 10.28 -8.36 -26.55
C HIS A 503 11.50 -7.48 -26.88
N GLN A 504 12.19 -7.71 -28.00
CA GLN A 504 13.33 -6.87 -28.40
C GLN A 504 12.87 -5.46 -28.82
N ASP A 505 11.72 -5.34 -29.48
CA ASP A 505 11.11 -4.04 -29.77
C ASP A 505 10.71 -3.32 -28.48
N TYR A 506 10.21 -4.06 -27.49
CA TYR A 506 9.90 -3.53 -26.15
C TYR A 506 11.12 -2.95 -25.43
N LEU A 507 12.25 -3.67 -25.45
CA LEU A 507 13.51 -3.18 -24.90
C LEU A 507 14.01 -1.94 -25.65
N ARG A 508 13.93 -1.96 -27.00
CA ARG A 508 14.37 -0.84 -27.86
C ARG A 508 13.53 0.41 -27.62
N ALA A 509 12.22 0.28 -27.51
CA ALA A 509 11.30 1.39 -27.28
C ALA A 509 11.34 1.94 -25.85
N GLY A 510 12.00 1.25 -24.92
CA GLY A 510 12.08 1.62 -23.51
C GLY A 510 10.77 1.43 -22.72
N GLY A 511 9.80 0.70 -23.29
CA GLY A 511 8.50 0.44 -22.67
C GLY A 511 7.33 0.45 -23.65
N VAL A 512 6.15 0.06 -23.16
CA VAL A 512 4.87 0.19 -23.88
C VAL A 512 3.99 1.20 -23.17
N ALA A 513 3.51 2.21 -23.91
CA ALA A 513 2.61 3.23 -23.41
C ALA A 513 1.18 2.70 -23.36
N VAL A 514 0.51 2.94 -22.23
CA VAL A 514 -0.88 2.55 -22.03
C VAL A 514 -1.71 3.76 -21.60
N VAL A 515 -2.90 3.87 -22.18
CA VAL A 515 -3.93 4.80 -21.71
C VAL A 515 -4.57 4.18 -20.47
N ARG A 516 -4.76 4.98 -19.42
CA ARG A 516 -5.25 4.57 -18.11
C ARG A 516 -6.53 5.34 -17.74
N CYS A 517 -7.58 4.57 -17.46
CA CYS A 517 -8.89 5.03 -16.99
C CYS A 517 -9.08 4.60 -15.54
N THR A 518 -9.01 5.55 -14.60
CA THR A 518 -9.32 5.32 -13.19
C THR A 518 -10.81 5.59 -12.95
N VAL A 519 -11.62 4.53 -12.86
CA VAL A 519 -13.07 4.63 -12.73
C VAL A 519 -13.45 4.85 -11.27
N MET A 520 -13.67 6.10 -10.89
CA MET A 520 -14.11 6.44 -9.53
C MET A 520 -15.59 6.81 -9.44
N ASP A 521 -16.25 7.00 -10.58
CA ASP A 521 -17.68 7.29 -10.63
C ASP A 521 -18.49 6.01 -10.40
N PRO A 522 -19.23 5.88 -9.28
CA PRO A 522 -20.05 4.70 -9.01
C PRO A 522 -21.28 4.62 -9.93
N PHE A 523 -21.54 5.63 -10.76
CA PHE A 523 -22.69 5.66 -11.66
C PHE A 523 -22.35 5.26 -13.09
N LEU A 524 -21.07 5.00 -13.41
CA LEU A 524 -20.62 4.73 -14.78
C LEU A 524 -21.40 3.58 -15.46
N ALA A 525 -21.66 2.49 -14.73
CA ALA A 525 -22.41 1.34 -15.25
C ALA A 525 -23.94 1.44 -15.05
N ALA A 526 -24.44 2.47 -14.36
CA ALA A 526 -25.81 2.48 -13.84
C ALA A 526 -26.88 2.92 -14.86
N HIS A 527 -26.55 3.16 -16.13
CA HIS A 527 -27.44 3.70 -17.19
C HIS A 527 -28.48 4.70 -16.63
N ARG A 528 -28.02 5.68 -15.84
CA ARG A 528 -28.91 6.67 -15.22
C ARG A 528 -29.19 7.78 -16.21
N GLY A 529 -30.44 7.84 -16.69
CA GLY A 529 -30.88 8.80 -17.71
C GLY A 529 -30.73 8.26 -19.12
N ASN A 530 -30.71 9.15 -20.11
CA ASN A 530 -30.67 8.77 -21.53
C ASN A 530 -29.24 8.71 -22.10
N THR A 531 -28.21 8.76 -21.26
CA THR A 531 -26.81 8.86 -21.69
C THR A 531 -26.05 7.58 -21.36
N ASP A 532 -25.50 6.94 -22.38
CA ASP A 532 -24.56 5.83 -22.21
C ASP A 532 -23.12 6.38 -22.25
N HIS A 533 -22.57 6.63 -21.06
CA HIS A 533 -21.23 7.19 -20.91
C HIS A 533 -20.12 6.27 -21.44
N ILE A 534 -20.30 4.95 -21.38
CA ILE A 534 -19.30 4.00 -21.88
C ILE A 534 -19.31 4.01 -23.42
N ALA A 535 -20.49 3.94 -24.03
CA ALA A 535 -20.61 4.01 -25.48
C ALA A 535 -20.09 5.35 -26.04
N HIS A 536 -20.46 6.47 -25.42
CA HIS A 536 -19.97 7.80 -25.81
C HIS A 536 -18.45 7.94 -25.62
N PHE A 537 -17.87 7.32 -24.58
CA PHE A 537 -16.42 7.29 -24.39
C PHE A 537 -15.74 6.55 -25.54
N ILE A 538 -16.25 5.39 -25.93
CA ILE A 538 -15.71 4.59 -27.06
C ILE A 538 -15.82 5.36 -28.37
N GLU A 539 -16.96 6.00 -28.65
CA GLU A 539 -17.13 6.85 -29.83
C GLU A 539 -16.11 8.01 -29.84
N THR A 540 -15.97 8.70 -28.69
CA THR A 540 -15.02 9.80 -28.54
C THR A 540 -13.58 9.31 -28.74
N LEU A 541 -13.21 8.19 -28.14
CA LEU A 541 -11.89 7.58 -28.27
C LEU A 541 -11.60 7.24 -29.73
N SER A 542 -12.55 6.61 -30.43
CA SER A 542 -12.45 6.28 -31.87
C SER A 542 -12.20 7.53 -32.72
N ARG A 543 -12.99 8.58 -32.51
CA ARG A 543 -12.84 9.87 -33.21
C ARG A 543 -11.47 10.49 -32.95
N VAL A 544 -11.01 10.50 -31.69
CA VAL A 544 -9.71 11.05 -31.31
C VAL A 544 -8.57 10.25 -31.96
N MET A 545 -8.60 8.92 -31.89
CA MET A 545 -7.58 8.05 -32.52
C MET A 545 -7.48 8.31 -34.03
N ARG A 546 -8.62 8.40 -34.74
CA ARG A 546 -8.65 8.71 -36.18
C ARG A 546 -8.01 10.06 -36.49
N ASN A 547 -8.35 11.10 -35.72
CA ASN A 547 -7.82 12.45 -35.93
C ASN A 547 -6.31 12.51 -35.69
N GLU A 548 -5.83 11.89 -34.62
CA GLU A 548 -4.42 11.93 -34.25
C GLU A 548 -3.56 11.04 -35.17
N ALA A 549 -4.05 9.87 -35.59
CA ALA A 549 -3.37 9.05 -36.59
C ALA A 549 -3.21 9.78 -37.93
N ALA A 550 -4.28 10.42 -38.44
CA ALA A 550 -4.20 11.22 -39.67
C ALA A 550 -3.27 12.44 -39.53
N ALA A 551 -3.08 12.97 -38.31
CA ALA A 551 -2.12 14.03 -38.05
C ALA A 551 -0.66 13.52 -38.03
N MET A 552 -0.42 12.30 -37.56
CA MET A 552 0.90 11.64 -37.61
C MET A 552 1.36 11.39 -39.05
N ASP A 553 0.46 10.89 -39.91
CA ASP A 553 0.79 10.63 -41.32
C ASP A 553 1.22 11.92 -42.04
N ARG A 554 0.51 13.04 -41.79
CA ARG A 554 0.85 14.35 -42.39
C ARG A 554 2.18 14.90 -41.91
N ALA A 555 2.59 14.65 -40.66
CA ALA A 555 3.88 15.10 -40.14
C ALA A 555 5.04 14.34 -40.80
N THR A 556 4.83 13.07 -41.14
CA THR A 556 5.85 12.19 -41.75
C THR A 556 6.08 12.50 -43.25
N VAL A 557 5.08 13.08 -43.94
CA VAL A 557 5.18 13.48 -45.36
C VAL A 557 5.90 14.82 -45.56
N VAL A 558 6.06 15.62 -44.50
CA VAL A 558 6.66 16.97 -44.56
C VAL A 558 8.12 16.99 -44.06
N SER A 559 8.59 15.92 -43.41
CA SER A 559 9.98 15.65 -43.04
C SER A 559 10.69 14.82 -44.11
#